data_AF-A0A519NUF8-F1
#
_entry.id   AF-A0A519NUF8-F1
#
_cell.length_a   1.000
_cell.length_b   1.000
_cell.length_c   1.000
_cell.angle_alpha   90.00
_cell.angle_beta   90.00
_cell.angle_gamma   90.00
#
_symmetry.space_group_name_H-M   'P 1'
#
loop_
_entity.id
_entity.type
_entity.pdbx_description
1 polymer ?
#
loop_
_entity_poly.entity_id
_entity_poly.type
_entity_poly.pdbx_seq_one_letter_code
_entity_poly.pdbx_strand_id
1 'polypeptide(L)'
;MTITANNPIGLDGFEFVEFTSPDPARMVELIVQLGFTAYAKHPTKNLVRYKQGRINLLVNQEADGQVAAFRAAHGPSANGMAFRVADAKAAYELALSRGA
;
A
#
# COMPACT_ATOMS: atom_id res chain seq x y z
N MET A 1 -10.00 10.69 11.70
CA MET A 1 -10.67 10.28 12.95
C MET A 1 -10.09 11.04 14.15
N THR A 2 -10.85 11.32 15.21
CA THR A 2 -10.32 11.96 16.44
C THR A 2 -9.50 10.96 17.28
N ILE A 3 -8.41 11.41 17.90
CA ILE A 3 -7.62 10.60 18.85
C ILE A 3 -8.40 10.43 20.14
N THR A 4 -8.50 9.19 20.62
CA THR A 4 -9.16 8.82 21.89
C THR A 4 -8.37 7.75 22.62
N ALA A 5 -8.70 7.46 23.87
CA ALA A 5 -8.04 6.37 24.62
C ALA A 5 -8.14 5.00 23.91
N ASN A 6 -9.25 4.71 23.24
CA ASN A 6 -9.47 3.46 22.51
C ASN A 6 -9.01 3.50 21.04
N ASN A 7 -8.70 4.70 20.51
CA ASN A 7 -8.10 4.89 19.18
C ASN A 7 -6.93 5.88 19.27
N PRO A 8 -5.79 5.44 19.84
CA PRO A 8 -4.72 6.35 20.26
C PRO A 8 -3.89 6.92 19.10
N ILE A 9 -4.03 6.36 17.90
CA ILE A 9 -3.40 6.88 16.68
C ILE A 9 -4.41 7.55 15.74
N GLY A 10 -5.68 7.65 16.15
CA GLY A 10 -6.74 8.20 15.30
C GLY A 10 -6.89 7.46 13.96
N LEU A 11 -6.79 6.12 14.00
CA LEU A 11 -6.94 5.23 12.85
C LEU A 11 -8.27 5.49 12.14
N ASP A 12 -8.22 5.63 10.81
CA ASP A 12 -9.34 6.03 9.95
C ASP A 12 -9.42 5.16 8.69
N GLY A 13 -9.28 3.85 8.88
CA GLY A 13 -9.34 2.85 7.82
C GLY A 13 -8.11 2.84 6.91
N PHE A 14 -8.29 2.25 5.72
CA PHE A 14 -7.23 1.98 4.77
C PHE A 14 -6.98 3.15 3.83
N GLU A 15 -5.70 3.41 3.56
CA GLU A 15 -5.27 4.33 2.50
C GLU A 15 -4.98 3.58 1.19
N PHE A 16 -4.15 2.53 1.23
CA PHE A 16 -3.90 1.65 0.09
C PHE A 16 -3.44 0.24 0.50
N VAL A 17 -3.50 -0.68 -0.45
CA VAL A 17 -2.73 -1.93 -0.44
C VAL A 17 -1.77 -1.91 -1.63
N GLU A 18 -0.54 -2.32 -1.41
CA GLU A 18 0.52 -2.40 -2.41
C GLU A 18 0.80 -3.86 -2.77
N PHE A 19 0.81 -4.14 -4.07
CA PHE A 19 1.01 -5.44 -4.66
C PHE A 19 2.30 -5.48 -5.49
N THR A 20 2.92 -6.65 -5.51
CA THR A 20 4.04 -6.97 -6.39
C THR A 20 3.88 -8.37 -6.98
N SER A 21 4.51 -8.63 -8.13
CA SER A 21 4.41 -9.90 -8.85
C SER A 21 5.63 -10.14 -9.72
N PRO A 22 6.12 -11.39 -9.85
CA PRO A 22 7.11 -11.75 -10.88
C PRO A 22 6.55 -11.62 -12.31
N ASP A 23 5.22 -11.63 -12.46
CA ASP A 23 4.51 -11.29 -13.69
C ASP A 23 3.59 -10.08 -13.44
N PRO A 24 4.08 -8.85 -13.62
CA PRO A 24 3.28 -7.65 -13.40
C PRO A 24 2.13 -7.49 -14.40
N ALA A 25 2.28 -7.99 -15.62
CA ALA A 25 1.23 -7.88 -16.64
C ALA A 25 -0.02 -8.64 -16.19
N ARG A 26 0.16 -9.89 -15.72
CA ARG A 26 -0.95 -10.70 -15.20
C ARG A 26 -1.61 -10.10 -13.96
N MET A 27 -0.81 -9.50 -13.06
CA MET A 27 -1.34 -8.78 -11.89
C MET A 27 -2.21 -7.58 -12.31
N VAL A 28 -1.75 -6.81 -13.29
CA VAL A 28 -2.50 -5.66 -13.83
C VAL A 28 -3.79 -6.10 -14.52
N GLU A 29 -3.75 -7.16 -15.32
CA GLU A 29 -4.95 -7.74 -15.94
C GLU A 29 -6.03 -8.07 -14.90
N LEU A 30 -5.65 -8.75 -13.80
CA LEU A 30 -6.58 -9.08 -12.73
C LEU A 30 -7.15 -7.83 -12.06
N ILE A 31 -6.32 -6.85 -11.74
CA ILE A 31 -6.74 -5.59 -11.10
C ILE A 31 -7.74 -4.84 -11.99
N VAL A 32 -7.51 -4.81 -13.30
CA VAL A 32 -8.43 -4.18 -14.26
C VAL A 32 -9.73 -4.98 -14.38
N GLN A 33 -9.68 -6.32 -14.38
CA GLN A 33 -10.87 -7.17 -14.37
C GLN A 33 -11.73 -6.98 -13.11
N LEU A 34 -11.12 -6.61 -11.99
CA LEU A 34 -11.82 -6.23 -10.75
C LEU A 34 -12.46 -4.82 -10.80
N GLY A 35 -12.37 -4.11 -11.94
CA GLY A 35 -12.99 -2.81 -12.15
C GLY A 35 -12.13 -1.61 -11.73
N PHE A 36 -10.84 -1.81 -11.46
CA PHE A 36 -9.93 -0.70 -11.17
C PHE A 36 -9.37 -0.09 -12.46
N THR A 37 -9.12 1.22 -12.44
CA THR A 37 -8.48 1.93 -13.56
C THR A 37 -7.12 2.47 -13.14
N ALA A 38 -6.14 2.43 -14.04
CA ALA A 38 -4.86 3.10 -13.83
C ALA A 38 -5.12 4.61 -13.65
N TYR A 39 -4.77 5.14 -12.49
CA TYR A 39 -5.13 6.51 -12.07
C TYR A 39 -3.93 7.45 -12.05
N ALA A 40 -2.77 6.98 -11.60
CA ALA A 40 -1.55 7.78 -11.60
C ALA A 40 -0.31 6.88 -11.65
N LYS A 41 0.72 7.32 -12.38
CA LYS A 41 2.06 6.72 -12.35
C LYS A 41 2.95 7.51 -11.40
N HIS A 42 3.78 6.84 -10.62
CA HIS A 42 4.79 7.53 -9.80
C HIS A 42 5.78 8.27 -10.73
N PRO A 43 6.21 9.51 -10.41
CA PRO A 43 7.04 10.30 -11.31
C PRO A 43 8.42 9.68 -11.60
N THR A 44 8.97 8.93 -10.65
CA THR A 44 10.34 8.38 -10.74
C THR A 44 10.46 6.88 -10.51
N LYS A 45 9.43 6.24 -9.95
CA LYS A 45 9.47 4.81 -9.57
C LYS A 45 8.61 4.01 -10.53
N ASN A 46 8.93 2.74 -10.72
CA ASN A 46 8.12 1.81 -11.50
C ASN A 46 6.90 1.35 -10.68
N LEU A 47 5.99 2.28 -10.40
CA LEU A 47 4.81 2.07 -9.57
C LEU A 47 3.61 2.77 -10.21
N VAL A 48 2.48 2.06 -10.29
CA VAL A 48 1.21 2.61 -10.78
C VAL A 48 0.14 2.46 -9.71
N ARG A 49 -0.58 3.55 -9.44
CA ARG A 49 -1.78 3.56 -8.61
C ARG A 49 -3.00 3.27 -9.46
N TYR A 50 -3.72 2.23 -9.09
CA TYR A 50 -5.02 1.84 -9.61
C TYR A 50 -6.13 2.26 -8.64
N LYS A 51 -7.25 2.72 -9.17
CA LYS A 51 -8.33 3.29 -8.35
C LYS A 51 -9.71 2.79 -8.77
N GLN A 52 -10.54 2.51 -7.78
CA GLN A 52 -11.98 2.25 -7.93
C GLN A 52 -12.70 2.97 -6.79
N GLY A 53 -13.44 4.05 -7.10
CA GLY A 53 -14.04 4.91 -6.07
C GLY A 53 -12.99 5.47 -5.10
N ARG A 54 -13.07 5.07 -3.82
CA ARG A 54 -12.12 5.49 -2.76
C ARG A 54 -11.00 4.47 -2.48
N ILE A 55 -10.98 3.35 -3.20
CA ILE A 55 -10.01 2.27 -3.00
C ILE A 55 -8.78 2.54 -3.86
N ASN A 56 -7.60 2.50 -3.25
CA ASN A 56 -6.32 2.59 -3.95
C ASN A 56 -5.58 1.26 -3.87
N LEU A 57 -5.18 0.72 -5.02
CA LEU A 57 -4.23 -0.37 -5.13
C LEU A 57 -2.96 0.17 -5.80
N LEU A 58 -1.80 -0.17 -5.26
CA LEU A 58 -0.52 0.13 -5.91
C LEU A 58 0.03 -1.15 -6.52
N VAL A 59 0.52 -1.09 -7.76
CA VAL A 59 1.31 -2.17 -8.35
C VAL A 59 2.74 -1.68 -8.46
N ASN A 60 3.63 -2.26 -7.66
CA ASN A 60 5.04 -1.90 -7.60
C ASN A 60 5.92 -2.94 -8.30
N GLN A 61 6.66 -2.46 -9.28
CA GLN A 61 7.52 -3.22 -10.19
C GLN A 61 8.96 -2.73 -10.13
N GLU A 62 9.36 -2.06 -9.05
CA GLU A 62 10.77 -1.71 -8.82
C GLU A 62 11.63 -2.99 -8.85
N ALA A 63 12.81 -2.89 -9.46
CA ALA A 63 13.69 -4.03 -9.69
C ALA A 63 14.48 -4.44 -8.43
N ASP A 64 14.55 -3.55 -7.44
CA ASP A 64 15.34 -3.71 -6.23
C ASP A 64 14.57 -3.33 -4.95
N GLY A 65 15.27 -3.34 -3.81
CA GLY A 65 14.72 -2.95 -2.52
C GLY A 65 13.73 -3.97 -1.91
N GLN A 66 12.94 -3.48 -0.94
CA GLN A 66 11.99 -4.32 -0.19
C GLN A 66 11.02 -5.05 -1.10
N VAL A 67 10.53 -4.38 -2.15
CA VAL A 67 9.53 -4.91 -3.07
C VAL A 67 10.09 -6.11 -3.83
N ALA A 68 11.29 -5.99 -4.38
CA ALA A 68 11.94 -7.08 -5.12
C ALA A 68 12.26 -8.27 -4.21
N ALA A 69 12.78 -8.01 -3.00
CA ALA A 69 13.06 -9.07 -2.02
C ALA A 69 11.79 -9.81 -1.59
N PHE A 70 10.71 -9.07 -1.31
CA PHE A 70 9.42 -9.66 -0.92
C PHE A 70 8.82 -10.50 -2.06
N ARG A 71 8.86 -9.99 -3.29
CA ARG A 71 8.41 -10.70 -4.49
C ARG A 71 9.18 -12.01 -4.70
N ALA A 72 10.49 -12.02 -4.47
CA ALA A 72 11.31 -13.22 -4.60
C ALA A 72 10.94 -14.29 -3.55
N ALA A 73 10.62 -13.86 -2.34
CA ALA A 73 10.24 -14.75 -1.24
C ALA A 73 8.79 -15.28 -1.36
N HIS A 74 7.87 -14.48 -1.89
CA HIS A 74 6.42 -14.75 -1.78
C HIS A 74 5.67 -14.81 -3.11
N GLY A 75 6.32 -14.51 -4.24
CA GLY A 75 5.64 -14.45 -5.54
C GLY A 75 4.59 -13.33 -5.62
N PRO A 76 3.50 -13.52 -6.39
CA PRO A 76 2.44 -12.51 -6.53
C PRO A 76 1.70 -12.31 -5.20
N SER A 77 1.84 -11.14 -4.58
CA SER A 77 1.38 -10.92 -3.21
C SER A 77 1.21 -9.44 -2.88
N ALA A 78 0.51 -9.16 -1.77
CA ALA A 78 0.49 -7.84 -1.15
C ALA A 78 1.76 -7.67 -0.29
N ASN A 79 2.65 -6.74 -0.67
CA ASN A 79 3.92 -6.51 0.02
C ASN A 79 3.91 -5.29 0.96
N GLY A 80 2.84 -4.50 0.93
CA GLY A 80 2.71 -3.28 1.73
C GLY A 80 1.25 -2.85 1.90
N MET A 81 1.01 -2.06 2.94
CA MET A 81 -0.28 -1.47 3.22
C MET A 81 -0.11 -0.14 3.95
N ALA A 82 -1.08 0.76 3.80
CA ALA A 82 -1.10 2.02 4.50
C ALA A 82 -2.45 2.26 5.17
N PHE A 83 -2.38 2.89 6.34
CA PHE A 83 -3.53 3.32 7.11
C PHE A 83 -3.64 4.85 7.08
N ARG A 84 -4.88 5.34 7.12
CA ARG A 84 -5.13 6.75 7.43
C ARG A 84 -5.08 6.92 8.95
N VAL A 85 -4.36 7.94 9.40
CA VAL A 85 -4.22 8.29 10.81
C VAL A 85 -4.39 9.81 10.97
N ALA A 86 -4.77 10.24 12.17
CA ALA A 86 -5.00 11.65 12.46
C ALA A 86 -3.70 12.48 12.41
N ASP A 87 -2.61 11.90 12.90
CA ASP A 87 -1.27 12.50 12.91
C ASP A 87 -0.25 11.38 12.66
N ALA A 88 0.40 11.42 11.50
CA ALA A 88 1.35 10.38 11.09
C ALA A 88 2.60 10.33 11.97
N LYS A 89 3.08 11.49 12.44
CA LYS A 89 4.28 11.56 13.29
C LYS A 89 3.98 10.99 14.67
N ALA A 90 2.89 11.43 15.28
CA ALA A 90 2.48 10.92 16.59
C ALA A 90 2.15 9.42 16.56
N ALA A 91 1.49 8.95 15.49
CA ALA A 91 1.20 7.53 15.31
C ALA A 91 2.48 6.68 15.22
N TYR A 92 3.47 7.15 14.45
CA TYR A 92 4.76 6.49 14.30
C TYR A 92 5.54 6.44 15.62
N GLU A 93 5.67 7.56 16.33
CA GLU A 93 6.37 7.64 17.61
C GLU A 93 5.72 6.73 18.67
N LEU A 94 4.38 6.70 18.73
CA LEU A 94 3.66 5.83 19.65
C LEU A 94 3.88 4.35 19.33
N ALA A 95 3.88 3.96 18.05
CA ALA A 95 4.15 2.59 17.64
C ALA A 95 5.55 2.13 18.10
N LEU A 96 6.58 2.94 17.85
CA LEU A 96 7.94 2.67 18.33
C LEU A 96 8.01 2.55 19.85
N SER A 97 7.33 3.44 20.58
CA SER A 97 7.30 3.39 22.06
C SER A 97 6.69 2.10 22.62
N ARG A 98 5.93 1.37 21.79
CA ARG A 98 5.26 0.09 22.12
C ARG A 98 5.97 -1.13 21.53
N GLY A 99 7.14 -0.97 20.92
CA GLY A 99 7.99 -2.07 20.46
C GLY A 99 7.72 -2.56 19.03
N ALA A 100 7.10 -1.74 18.19
CA ALA A 100 7.03 -1.99 16.75
C ALA A 100 8.41 -1.86 16.07
#